data_AF-A0A1S4ERR6-F1
#
_entry.id   AF-A0A1S4ERR6-F1
#
_cell.length_a   1.000
_cell.length_b   1.000
_cell.length_c   1.000
_cell.angle_alpha   90.00
_cell.angle_beta   90.00
_cell.angle_gamma   90.00
#
_symmetry.space_group_name_H-M   'P 1'
#
loop_
_entity.id
_entity.type
_entity.pdbx_description
1 polymer ?
#
loop_
_entity_poly.entity_id
_entity_poly.type
_entity_poly.pdbx_seq_one_letter_code
_entity_poly.pdbx_strand_id
1 'polypeptide(L)'
;ISEKGDEIAEELTAHAAFHFIGTMNPGGDFGKKELSPALRNRLSEIWCEPCTADSDLVQIVEHNLDYAQFGFSRDKLCLGKLMLEFRNYFLTSEFGKRATFSIRDYLTWVNFINVTVTRGLSLGQAYVHGAFVTFLDILGTGSTSSLLEQCHGFRRKCFKYLRNQMIHARLVSKQDFRKTPEITRDGGRFGTWGFYIDNKSTDTQADMKGTELFSFKTPTTHSNLIKILRAIQLPHKAILLEGSPGVGKTALLKALAE
;
A
#
# COMPACT_ATOMS: atom_id res chain seq x y z
N ILE A 1 33.28 17.32 -20.78
CA ILE A 1 33.67 18.67 -21.25
C ILE A 1 34.18 19.43 -20.03
N SER A 2 35.51 19.59 -19.94
CA SER A 2 36.17 20.11 -18.74
C SER A 2 35.93 21.62 -18.59
N GLU A 3 35.64 22.05 -17.36
CA GLU A 3 35.63 23.45 -16.92
C GLU A 3 37.04 24.08 -16.92
N LYS A 4 38.08 23.30 -17.26
CA LYS A 4 39.47 23.73 -17.37
C LYS A 4 40.06 23.32 -18.71
N GLY A 5 39.96 24.22 -19.68
CA GLY A 5 41.06 24.67 -20.54
C GLY A 5 41.85 23.70 -21.42
N ASP A 6 41.51 22.42 -21.53
CA ASP A 6 42.16 21.55 -22.52
C ASP A 6 41.65 21.89 -23.94
N GLU A 7 42.58 22.33 -24.81
CA GLU A 7 42.38 22.95 -26.13
C GLU A 7 41.79 22.04 -27.22
N ILE A 8 41.22 20.90 -26.87
CA ILE A 8 40.52 20.01 -27.82
C ILE A 8 39.13 19.76 -27.26
N ALA A 9 38.17 20.58 -27.68
CA ALA A 9 36.77 20.31 -27.45
C ALA A 9 36.41 18.99 -28.18
N GLU A 10 36.25 17.89 -27.44
CA GLU A 10 35.75 16.65 -28.01
C GLU A 10 34.34 16.89 -28.57
N GLU A 11 34.23 16.87 -29.90
CA GLU A 11 32.96 16.96 -30.60
C GLU A 11 32.21 15.62 -30.43
N LEU A 12 31.17 15.63 -29.60
CA LEU A 12 30.31 14.49 -29.40
C LEU A 12 29.12 14.57 -30.36
N THR A 13 29.17 13.80 -31.44
CA THR A 13 28.05 13.64 -32.37
C THR A 13 27.12 12.51 -31.92
N ALA A 14 25.83 12.81 -31.75
CA ALA A 14 24.84 11.79 -31.45
C ALA A 14 24.62 10.88 -32.67
N HIS A 15 24.37 9.59 -32.41
CA HIS A 15 24.01 8.63 -33.45
C HIS A 15 22.69 9.03 -34.14
N ALA A 16 22.52 8.71 -35.43
CA ALA A 16 21.33 9.11 -36.19
C ALA A 16 19.99 8.59 -35.61
N ALA A 17 20.02 7.45 -34.90
CA ALA A 17 18.87 6.88 -34.20
C ALA A 17 18.73 7.32 -32.73
N PHE A 18 19.60 8.21 -32.24
CA PHE A 18 19.52 8.73 -30.88
C PHE A 18 18.28 9.63 -30.74
N HIS A 19 17.46 9.32 -29.75
CA HIS A 19 16.31 10.15 -29.39
C HIS A 19 16.43 10.53 -27.92
N PHE A 20 16.26 11.83 -27.63
CA PHE A 20 16.16 12.32 -26.27
C PHE A 20 14.70 12.27 -25.83
N ILE A 21 14.38 11.43 -24.85
CA ILE A 21 13.05 11.30 -24.28
C ILE A 21 13.13 11.66 -22.80
N GLY A 22 12.29 12.60 -22.37
CA GLY A 22 12.17 13.01 -20.98
C GLY A 22 10.72 13.01 -20.54
N THR A 23 10.50 12.77 -19.25
CA THR A 23 9.18 12.90 -18.62
C THR A 23 9.22 14.06 -17.63
N MET A 24 8.21 14.92 -17.67
CA MET A 24 8.04 16.01 -16.71
C MET A 24 6.73 15.78 -15.94
N ASN A 25 6.76 16.00 -14.63
CA ASN A 25 5.51 16.07 -13.86
C ASN A 25 4.79 17.38 -14.22
N PRO A 26 3.45 17.41 -14.28
CA PRO A 26 2.72 18.62 -14.60
C PRO A 26 3.07 19.79 -13.68
N GLY A 27 3.16 20.99 -14.24
CA GLY A 27 3.36 22.24 -13.53
C GLY A 27 2.18 22.57 -12.62
N GLY A 28 2.42 22.59 -11.32
CA GLY A 28 1.38 22.80 -10.31
C GLY A 28 1.68 22.06 -9.01
N ASP A 29 2.52 21.03 -9.07
CA ASP A 29 3.02 20.34 -7.87
C ASP A 29 4.07 21.18 -7.12
N PHE A 30 3.92 21.25 -5.80
CA PHE A 30 4.80 22.04 -4.94
C PHE A 30 6.27 21.63 -5.09
N GLY A 31 7.15 22.61 -5.31
CA GLY A 31 8.59 22.38 -5.45
C GLY A 31 9.04 21.93 -6.84
N LYS A 32 8.14 21.85 -7.83
CA LYS A 32 8.51 21.53 -9.21
C LYS A 32 8.63 22.80 -10.04
N LYS A 33 9.79 23.02 -10.65
CA LYS A 33 10.02 24.11 -11.60
C LYS A 33 9.69 23.63 -13.00
N GLU A 34 8.87 24.41 -13.70
CA GLU A 34 8.64 24.22 -15.13
C GLU A 34 9.95 24.38 -15.91
N LEU A 35 10.07 23.63 -17.01
CA LEU A 35 11.13 23.86 -17.97
C LEU A 35 10.99 25.26 -18.58
N SER A 36 12.13 25.91 -18.83
CA SER A 36 12.13 27.23 -19.49
C SER A 36 11.44 27.13 -20.87
N PRO A 37 10.73 28.18 -21.33
CA PRO A 37 10.10 28.18 -22.65
C PRO A 37 11.09 27.84 -23.78
N ALA A 38 12.33 28.31 -23.67
CA ALA A 38 13.39 28.03 -24.65
C ALA A 38 13.73 26.54 -24.77
N LEU A 39 13.70 25.78 -23.66
CA LEU A 39 13.97 24.35 -23.68
C LEU A 39 12.74 23.55 -24.14
N ARG A 40 11.54 23.95 -23.71
CA ARG A 40 10.27 23.34 -24.13
C ARG A 40 10.07 23.44 -25.64
N ASN A 41 10.38 24.60 -26.24
CA ASN A 41 10.29 24.82 -27.68
C ASN A 41 11.27 23.99 -28.52
N ARG A 42 12.29 23.36 -27.90
CA ARG A 42 13.23 22.44 -28.57
C ARG A 42 12.80 20.99 -28.49
N LEU A 43 11.72 20.69 -27.76
CA LEU A 43 11.20 19.35 -27.56
C LEU A 43 9.77 19.26 -28.10
N SER A 44 9.35 18.04 -28.44
CA SER A 44 7.94 17.75 -28.72
C SER A 44 7.26 17.31 -27.42
N GLU A 45 6.35 18.13 -26.91
CA GLU A 45 5.62 17.81 -25.68
C GLU A 45 4.37 16.98 -26.00
N ILE A 46 4.23 15.86 -25.30
CA ILE A 46 3.07 15.00 -25.36
C ILE A 46 2.42 15.01 -23.98
N TRP A 47 1.18 15.48 -23.92
CA TRP A 47 0.38 15.44 -22.70
C TRP A 47 -0.34 14.09 -22.60
N CYS A 48 -0.05 13.34 -21.53
CA CYS A 48 -0.75 12.10 -21.23
C CYS A 48 -1.98 12.40 -20.37
N GLU A 49 -3.16 12.10 -20.90
CA GLU A 49 -4.41 12.21 -20.14
C GLU A 49 -4.49 11.14 -19.04
N PRO A 50 -5.07 11.46 -17.87
CA PRO A 50 -5.30 10.47 -16.84
C PRO A 50 -6.32 9.43 -17.31
N CYS A 51 -6.11 8.18 -16.90
CA CYS A 51 -7.11 7.12 -17.07
C CYS A 51 -8.29 7.39 -16.12
N THR A 52 -9.42 7.81 -16.68
CA THR A 52 -10.63 8.18 -15.92
C THR A 52 -11.76 7.17 -16.06
N ALA A 53 -11.70 6.29 -17.07
CA ALA A 53 -12.74 5.32 -17.33
C ALA A 53 -12.67 4.15 -16.35
N ASP A 54 -13.81 3.85 -15.72
CA ASP A 54 -13.95 2.71 -14.81
C ASP A 54 -13.66 1.37 -15.51
N SER A 55 -14.00 1.25 -16.79
CA SER A 55 -13.68 0.06 -17.60
C SER A 55 -12.19 -0.23 -17.65
N ASP A 56 -11.39 0.82 -17.82
CA ASP A 56 -9.94 0.70 -17.98
C ASP A 56 -9.30 0.34 -16.65
N LEU A 57 -9.78 0.94 -15.55
CA LEU A 57 -9.37 0.56 -14.20
C LEU A 57 -9.65 -0.92 -13.92
N VAL A 58 -10.84 -1.42 -14.29
CA VAL A 58 -11.15 -2.85 -14.15
C VAL A 58 -10.17 -3.68 -14.98
N GLN A 59 -9.93 -3.32 -16.24
CA GLN A 59 -8.99 -4.07 -17.09
C GLN A 59 -7.57 -4.08 -16.49
N ILE A 60 -7.08 -2.95 -15.96
CA ILE A 60 -5.78 -2.86 -15.30
C ILE A 60 -5.74 -3.78 -14.07
N VAL A 61 -6.77 -3.75 -13.23
CA VAL A 61 -6.85 -4.60 -12.02
C VAL A 61 -6.88 -6.08 -12.40
N GLU A 62 -7.78 -6.49 -13.30
CA GLU A 62 -7.95 -7.87 -13.72
C GLU A 62 -6.72 -8.43 -14.44
N HIS A 63 -6.02 -7.58 -15.20
CA HIS A 63 -4.77 -7.97 -15.86
C HIS A 63 -3.66 -8.29 -14.85
N ASN A 64 -3.55 -7.50 -13.77
CA ASN A 64 -2.47 -7.60 -12.79
C ASN A 64 -2.75 -8.60 -11.65
N LEU A 65 -3.98 -9.13 -11.53
CA LEU A 65 -4.32 -10.18 -10.58
C LEU A 65 -3.86 -11.55 -11.08
N ASP A 66 -3.15 -12.28 -10.22
CA ASP A 66 -2.66 -13.64 -10.51
C ASP A 66 -3.71 -14.72 -10.17
N TYR A 67 -4.81 -14.72 -10.94
CA TYR A 67 -5.89 -15.70 -10.74
C TYR A 67 -5.44 -17.16 -10.83
N ALA A 68 -4.42 -17.45 -11.64
CA ALA A 68 -3.87 -18.79 -11.78
C ALA A 68 -3.28 -19.28 -10.45
N GLN A 69 -2.50 -18.43 -9.78
CA GLN A 69 -1.94 -18.70 -8.47
C GLN A 69 -3.01 -18.85 -7.38
N PHE A 70 -4.19 -18.25 -7.56
CA PHE A 70 -5.28 -18.33 -6.59
C PHE A 70 -6.16 -19.57 -6.78
N GLY A 71 -6.02 -20.30 -7.90
CA GLY A 71 -6.92 -21.39 -8.26
C GLY A 71 -8.30 -20.92 -8.73
N PHE A 72 -8.42 -19.70 -9.25
CA PHE A 72 -9.67 -19.12 -9.77
C PHE A 72 -9.57 -18.88 -11.29
N SER A 73 -10.72 -18.90 -11.98
CA SER A 73 -10.80 -18.44 -13.38
C SER A 73 -11.27 -16.99 -13.45
N ARG A 74 -10.67 -16.22 -14.37
CA ARG A 74 -11.04 -14.82 -14.67
C ARG A 74 -12.52 -14.67 -15.05
N ASP A 75 -13.15 -15.71 -15.60
CA ASP A 75 -14.55 -15.63 -16.05
C ASP A 75 -15.56 -15.70 -14.89
N LYS A 76 -15.14 -16.18 -13.71
CA LYS A 76 -16.03 -16.45 -12.58
C LYS A 76 -15.99 -15.40 -11.48
N LEU A 77 -14.98 -14.54 -11.47
CA LEU A 77 -14.76 -13.53 -10.44
C LEU A 77 -14.12 -12.29 -11.06
N CYS A 78 -14.71 -11.13 -10.79
CA CYS A 78 -14.17 -9.85 -11.24
C CYS A 78 -13.97 -8.95 -10.01
N LEU A 79 -12.78 -9.04 -9.42
CA LEU A 79 -12.42 -8.26 -8.23
C LEU A 79 -12.34 -6.76 -8.53
N GLY A 80 -11.95 -6.35 -9.74
CA GLY A 80 -11.90 -4.95 -10.16
C GLY A 80 -13.26 -4.27 -10.04
N LYS A 81 -14.36 -4.92 -10.45
CA LYS A 81 -15.72 -4.40 -10.25
C LYS A 81 -16.05 -4.25 -8.76
N LEU A 82 -15.71 -5.23 -7.93
CA LEU A 82 -15.94 -5.14 -6.48
C LEU A 82 -15.14 -4.01 -5.83
N MET A 83 -13.90 -3.76 -6.30
CA MET A 83 -13.08 -2.64 -5.83
C MET A 83 -13.67 -1.29 -6.25
N LEU A 84 -14.25 -1.19 -7.46
CA LEU A 84 -14.98 0.01 -7.90
C LEU A 84 -16.26 0.23 -7.07
N GLU A 85 -17.03 -0.81 -6.79
CA GLU A 85 -18.19 -0.72 -5.90
C GLU A 85 -17.79 -0.21 -4.50
N PHE A 86 -16.69 -0.73 -3.96
CA PHE A 86 -16.15 -0.25 -2.69
C PHE A 86 -15.69 1.22 -2.77
N ARG A 87 -15.01 1.63 -3.85
CA ARG A 87 -14.66 3.04 -4.09
C ARG A 87 -15.91 3.91 -4.07
N ASN A 88 -16.94 3.54 -4.85
CA ASN A 88 -18.18 4.30 -4.93
C ASN A 88 -18.87 4.40 -3.56
N TYR A 89 -18.90 3.31 -2.79
CA TYR A 89 -19.36 3.31 -1.41
C TYR A 89 -18.52 4.24 -0.52
N PHE A 90 -17.19 4.18 -0.60
CA PHE A 90 -16.29 4.99 0.19
C PHE A 90 -16.49 6.50 -0.04
N LEU A 91 -16.63 6.89 -1.31
CA LEU A 91 -16.87 8.25 -1.78
C LEU A 91 -18.22 8.84 -1.32
N THR A 92 -19.16 8.03 -0.85
CA THR A 92 -20.42 8.53 -0.27
C THR A 92 -20.23 9.26 1.07
N SER A 93 -19.10 9.02 1.74
CA SER A 93 -18.79 9.66 3.02
C SER A 93 -18.06 10.98 2.86
N GLU A 94 -18.16 11.87 3.85
CA GLU A 94 -17.38 13.12 3.89
C GLU A 94 -15.86 12.89 3.87
N PHE A 95 -15.39 11.77 4.44
CA PHE A 95 -13.98 11.37 4.38
C PHE A 95 -13.60 10.95 2.96
N GLY A 96 -14.47 10.22 2.28
CA GLY A 96 -14.26 9.73 0.93
C GLY A 96 -14.23 10.83 -0.12
N LYS A 97 -15.08 11.86 0.01
CA LYS A 97 -15.09 13.01 -0.92
C LYS A 97 -13.75 13.75 -1.00
N ARG A 98 -12.90 13.64 0.02
CA ARG A 98 -11.56 14.23 0.06
C ARG A 98 -10.45 13.25 -0.33
N ALA A 99 -10.79 11.97 -0.50
CA ALA A 99 -9.83 10.94 -0.86
C ALA A 99 -9.67 10.86 -2.37
N THR A 100 -8.44 10.66 -2.81
CA THR A 100 -8.11 10.36 -4.20
C THR A 100 -7.89 8.86 -4.36
N PHE A 101 -8.41 8.29 -5.44
CA PHE A 101 -8.20 6.88 -5.80
C PHE A 101 -7.39 6.86 -7.09
N SER A 102 -6.10 6.55 -6.99
CA SER A 102 -5.20 6.46 -8.15
C SER A 102 -5.01 5.03 -8.62
N ILE A 103 -4.57 4.82 -9.87
CA ILE A 103 -4.15 3.51 -10.36
C ILE A 103 -3.09 2.88 -9.44
N ARG A 104 -2.19 3.69 -8.87
CA ARG A 104 -1.16 3.22 -7.94
C ARG A 104 -1.77 2.58 -6.70
N ASP A 105 -2.88 3.11 -6.20
CA ASP A 105 -3.57 2.56 -5.04
C ASP A 105 -4.19 1.20 -5.37
N TYR A 106 -4.87 1.09 -6.51
CA TYR A 106 -5.38 -0.19 -7.02
C TYR A 106 -4.28 -1.22 -7.22
N LEU A 107 -3.15 -0.83 -7.84
CA LEU A 107 -2.00 -1.73 -8.02
C LEU A 107 -1.36 -2.13 -6.68
N THR A 108 -1.43 -1.27 -5.66
CA THR A 108 -0.99 -1.61 -4.30
C THR A 108 -1.88 -2.69 -3.69
N TRP A 109 -3.19 -2.51 -3.85
CA TRP A 109 -4.18 -3.49 -3.41
C TRP A 109 -4.01 -4.83 -4.14
N VAL A 110 -3.86 -4.81 -5.46
CA VAL A 110 -3.61 -6.01 -6.27
C VAL A 110 -2.32 -6.71 -5.87
N ASN A 111 -1.21 -5.97 -5.73
CA ASN A 111 0.06 -6.55 -5.30
C ASN A 111 -0.04 -7.18 -3.91
N PHE A 112 -0.74 -6.52 -2.99
CA PHE A 112 -1.00 -7.07 -1.66
C PHE A 112 -1.75 -8.40 -1.74
N ILE A 113 -2.78 -8.49 -2.59
CA ILE A 113 -3.52 -9.74 -2.82
C ILE A 113 -2.59 -10.82 -3.37
N ASN A 114 -1.89 -10.53 -4.47
CA ASN A 114 -0.98 -11.49 -5.11
C ASN A 114 0.02 -12.06 -4.11
N VAL A 115 0.68 -11.20 -3.31
CA VAL A 115 1.67 -11.65 -2.33
C VAL A 115 1.02 -12.42 -1.17
N THR A 116 -0.04 -11.91 -0.56
CA THR A 116 -0.55 -12.47 0.69
C THR A 116 -1.33 -13.77 0.51
N VAL A 117 -1.93 -14.00 -0.66
CA VAL A 117 -2.57 -15.29 -0.97
C VAL A 117 -1.53 -16.41 -1.00
N THR A 118 -0.34 -16.17 -1.58
CA THR A 118 0.76 -17.17 -1.55
C THR A 118 1.30 -17.45 -0.16
N ARG A 119 1.11 -16.52 0.77
CA ARG A 119 1.53 -16.62 2.17
C ARG A 119 0.44 -17.18 3.08
N GLY A 120 -0.66 -17.68 2.51
CA GLY A 120 -1.67 -18.46 3.21
C GLY A 120 -2.94 -17.69 3.60
N LEU A 121 -3.12 -16.44 3.18
CA LEU A 121 -4.44 -15.79 3.31
C LEU A 121 -5.40 -16.34 2.25
N SER A 122 -6.68 -16.46 2.60
CA SER A 122 -7.70 -16.69 1.58
C SER A 122 -7.85 -15.44 0.69
N LEU A 123 -8.30 -15.62 -0.55
CA LEU A 123 -8.48 -14.52 -1.49
C LEU A 123 -9.37 -13.40 -0.93
N GLY A 124 -10.47 -13.74 -0.26
CA GLY A 124 -11.34 -12.72 0.33
C GLY A 124 -10.74 -12.04 1.57
N GLN A 125 -9.90 -12.71 2.35
CA GLN A 125 -9.16 -12.07 3.45
C GLN A 125 -8.12 -11.10 2.90
N ALA A 126 -7.36 -11.53 1.89
CA ALA A 126 -6.37 -10.72 1.20
C ALA A 126 -7.02 -9.48 0.56
N TYR A 127 -8.20 -9.64 -0.05
CA TYR A 127 -8.99 -8.53 -0.58
C TYR A 127 -9.35 -7.51 0.51
N VAL A 128 -9.92 -7.95 1.63
CA VAL A 128 -10.30 -7.03 2.72
C VAL A 128 -9.06 -6.32 3.29
N HIS A 129 -7.98 -7.05 3.56
CA HIS A 129 -6.76 -6.46 4.13
C HIS A 129 -5.99 -5.58 3.15
N GLY A 130 -6.07 -5.85 1.85
CA GLY A 130 -5.54 -4.97 0.81
C GLY A 130 -6.22 -3.60 0.81
N ALA A 131 -7.54 -3.55 1.05
CA ALA A 131 -8.24 -2.27 1.24
C ALA A 131 -7.75 -1.52 2.48
N PHE A 132 -7.42 -2.25 3.55
CA PHE A 132 -6.90 -1.62 4.76
C PHE A 132 -5.53 -0.99 4.54
N VAL A 133 -4.58 -1.73 3.96
CA VAL A 133 -3.22 -1.21 3.76
C VAL A 133 -3.21 -0.02 2.79
N THR A 134 -4.15 0.01 1.86
CA THR A 134 -4.21 1.04 0.82
C THR A 134 -4.97 2.29 1.26
N PHE A 135 -6.14 2.13 1.88
CA PHE A 135 -7.05 3.25 2.16
C PHE A 135 -7.43 3.40 3.63
N LEU A 136 -7.62 2.31 4.36
CA LEU A 136 -8.27 2.42 5.68
C LEU A 136 -7.28 2.68 6.82
N ASP A 137 -6.05 2.18 6.76
CA ASP A 137 -5.08 2.34 7.85
C ASP A 137 -4.57 3.78 7.97
N ILE A 138 -4.55 4.52 6.85
CA ILE A 138 -4.20 5.95 6.78
C ILE A 138 -5.31 6.89 7.29
N LEU A 139 -6.56 6.42 7.39
CA LEU A 139 -7.68 7.25 7.86
C LEU A 139 -7.46 7.77 9.28
N GLY A 140 -7.65 9.08 9.46
CA GLY A 140 -7.51 9.77 10.74
C GLY A 140 -6.08 10.20 11.08
N THR A 141 -5.12 9.99 10.18
CA THR A 141 -3.76 10.52 10.35
C THR A 141 -3.80 12.05 10.38
N GLY A 142 -3.12 12.66 11.36
CA GLY A 142 -3.09 14.12 11.54
C GLY A 142 -4.42 14.75 11.99
N SER A 143 -5.42 13.95 12.35
CA SER A 143 -6.74 14.44 12.77
C SER A 143 -6.82 14.74 14.27
N THR A 144 -7.70 15.68 14.65
CA THR A 144 -8.05 15.95 16.06
C THR A 144 -8.85 14.80 16.68
N SER A 145 -8.96 14.76 18.01
CA SER A 145 -9.59 13.64 18.74
C SER A 145 -11.03 13.33 18.29
N SER A 146 -11.86 14.36 18.05
CA SER A 146 -13.25 14.19 17.61
C SER A 146 -13.36 13.63 16.19
N LEU A 147 -12.49 14.07 15.28
CA LEU A 147 -12.41 13.53 13.92
C LEU A 147 -11.87 12.11 13.91
N LEU A 148 -10.92 11.80 14.79
CA LEU A 148 -10.35 10.46 14.92
C LEU A 148 -11.43 9.42 15.28
N GLU A 149 -12.34 9.74 16.20
CA GLU A 149 -13.45 8.85 16.55
C GLU A 149 -14.39 8.60 15.37
N GLN A 150 -14.71 9.63 14.60
CA GLN A 150 -15.50 9.50 13.37
C GLN A 150 -14.77 8.64 12.33
N CYS A 151 -13.45 8.81 12.16
CA CYS A 151 -12.63 7.96 11.29
C CYS A 151 -12.66 6.49 11.75
N HIS A 152 -12.59 6.22 13.06
CA HIS A 152 -12.74 4.87 13.60
C HIS A 152 -14.12 4.29 13.29
N GLY A 153 -15.18 5.07 13.45
CA GLY A 153 -16.54 4.68 13.08
C GLY A 153 -16.68 4.37 11.59
N PHE A 154 -16.11 5.21 10.72
CA PHE A 154 -16.13 5.02 9.28
C PHE A 154 -15.32 3.79 8.85
N ARG A 155 -14.11 3.59 9.39
CA ARG A 155 -13.30 2.38 9.17
C ARG A 155 -14.08 1.11 9.50
N ARG A 156 -14.85 1.08 10.62
CA ARG A 156 -15.71 -0.06 10.97
C ARG A 156 -16.83 -0.29 9.95
N LYS A 157 -17.41 0.78 9.38
CA LYS A 157 -18.43 0.68 8.33
C LYS A 157 -17.84 0.10 7.03
N CYS A 158 -16.68 0.61 6.59
CA CYS A 158 -15.94 0.08 5.44
C CYS A 158 -15.60 -1.40 5.61
N PHE A 159 -15.09 -1.79 6.78
CA PHE A 159 -14.81 -3.20 7.08
C PHE A 159 -16.06 -4.08 6.94
N LYS A 160 -17.20 -3.66 7.49
CA LYS A 160 -18.46 -4.41 7.35
C LYS A 160 -18.87 -4.54 5.89
N TYR A 161 -18.75 -3.47 5.11
CA TYR A 161 -19.07 -3.46 3.68
C TYR A 161 -18.19 -4.44 2.89
N LEU A 162 -16.86 -4.31 3.01
CA LEU A 162 -15.89 -5.18 2.35
C LEU A 162 -16.07 -6.66 2.73
N ARG A 163 -16.27 -6.93 4.02
CA ARG A 163 -16.54 -8.29 4.52
C ARG A 163 -17.82 -8.85 3.89
N ASN A 164 -18.89 -8.06 3.82
CA ASN A 164 -20.15 -8.52 3.25
C ASN A 164 -20.01 -8.75 1.73
N GLN A 165 -19.28 -7.91 0.99
CA GLN A 165 -18.96 -8.15 -0.42
C GLN A 165 -18.30 -9.53 -0.60
N MET A 166 -17.29 -9.85 0.21
CA MET A 166 -16.59 -11.15 0.11
C MET A 166 -17.45 -12.34 0.54
N ILE A 167 -18.37 -12.16 1.50
CA ILE A 167 -19.35 -13.20 1.87
C ILE A 167 -20.30 -13.46 0.69
N HIS A 168 -20.82 -12.40 0.05
CA HIS A 168 -21.70 -12.54 -1.11
C HIS A 168 -20.99 -13.18 -2.30
N ALA A 169 -19.72 -12.87 -2.50
CA ALA A 169 -18.85 -13.53 -3.48
C ALA A 169 -18.45 -14.96 -3.09
N ARG A 170 -18.87 -15.47 -1.92
CA ARG A 170 -18.54 -16.80 -1.39
C ARG A 170 -17.03 -17.04 -1.21
N LEU A 171 -16.27 -15.98 -0.96
CA LEU A 171 -14.81 -16.05 -0.76
C LEU A 171 -14.42 -16.15 0.72
N VAL A 172 -15.33 -15.80 1.63
CA VAL A 172 -15.15 -15.87 3.09
C VAL A 172 -16.47 -16.15 3.80
N SER A 173 -16.38 -16.67 5.02
CA SER A 173 -17.47 -16.84 5.96
C SER A 173 -17.50 -15.71 7.01
N LYS A 174 -18.60 -15.61 7.78
CA LYS A 174 -18.65 -14.70 8.95
C LYS A 174 -17.62 -15.07 10.02
N GLN A 175 -17.15 -16.31 10.07
CA GLN A 175 -16.23 -16.80 11.10
C GLN A 175 -14.78 -16.40 10.83
N ASP A 176 -14.45 -16.16 9.56
CA ASP A 176 -13.08 -15.88 9.10
C ASP A 176 -12.51 -14.57 9.67
N PHE A 177 -13.35 -13.70 10.23
CA PHE A 177 -12.93 -12.44 10.85
C PHE A 177 -13.30 -12.32 12.34
N ARG A 178 -13.70 -13.43 13.00
CA ARG A 178 -14.15 -13.38 14.41
C ARG A 178 -13.02 -13.46 15.43
N LYS A 179 -11.87 -14.01 15.06
CA LYS A 179 -10.74 -14.14 15.99
C LYS A 179 -10.01 -12.82 16.07
N THR A 180 -9.87 -12.28 17.28
CA THR A 180 -8.91 -11.22 17.54
C THR A 180 -7.53 -11.77 17.19
N PRO A 181 -6.71 -11.06 16.41
CA PRO A 181 -5.42 -11.56 16.00
C PRO A 181 -4.54 -11.77 17.25
N GLU A 182 -4.29 -13.03 17.63
CA GLU A 182 -3.34 -13.33 18.70
C GLU A 182 -1.92 -13.23 18.16
N ILE A 183 -1.06 -12.56 18.91
CA ILE A 183 0.36 -12.44 18.55
C ILE A 183 0.99 -13.81 18.73
N THR A 184 1.47 -14.37 17.62
CA THR A 184 2.26 -15.60 17.62
C THR A 184 3.73 -15.23 17.71
N ARG A 185 4.41 -15.84 18.68
CA ARG A 185 5.87 -15.86 18.80
C ARG A 185 6.28 -17.31 18.90
N ASP A 186 6.57 -17.92 17.77
CA ASP A 186 7.30 -19.18 17.75
C ASP A 186 8.74 -18.88 17.33
N GLY A 187 9.69 -19.74 17.67
CA GLY A 187 11.12 -19.50 17.44
C GLY A 187 11.51 -19.25 15.97
N GLY A 188 10.58 -19.43 15.01
CA GLY A 188 10.80 -19.16 13.59
C GLY A 188 10.03 -17.95 13.04
N ARG A 189 8.95 -17.50 13.69
CA ARG A 189 8.09 -16.41 13.18
C ARG A 189 7.50 -15.56 14.29
N PHE A 190 7.47 -14.26 14.02
CA PHE A 190 6.74 -13.28 14.81
C PHE A 190 5.61 -12.69 13.97
N GLY A 191 4.42 -12.56 14.53
CA GLY A 191 3.37 -11.82 13.85
C GLY A 191 1.98 -12.14 14.34
N THR A 192 1.00 -11.94 13.47
CA THR A 192 -0.40 -12.10 13.81
C THR A 192 -1.23 -12.43 12.57
N TRP A 193 -2.19 -13.34 12.74
CA TRP A 193 -3.15 -13.83 11.73
C TRP A 193 -2.89 -13.39 10.28
N GLY A 194 -2.08 -14.19 9.57
CA GLY A 194 -1.76 -13.99 8.15
C GLY A 194 -0.59 -13.05 7.86
N PHE A 195 -0.14 -12.27 8.83
CA PHE A 195 0.99 -11.34 8.69
C PHE A 195 2.11 -11.74 9.63
N TYR A 196 3.08 -12.46 9.08
CA TYR A 196 4.25 -12.94 9.82
C TYR A 196 5.52 -12.35 9.22
N ILE A 197 6.51 -12.17 10.09
CA ILE A 197 7.91 -11.94 9.74
C ILE A 197 8.70 -13.17 10.19
N ASP A 198 9.56 -13.68 9.32
CA ASP A 198 10.44 -14.79 9.68
C ASP A 198 11.55 -14.27 10.59
N ASN A 199 11.78 -14.94 11.71
CA ASN A 199 12.95 -14.72 12.52
C ASN A 199 14.14 -15.40 11.83
N LYS A 200 15.06 -14.61 11.28
CA LYS A 200 16.26 -15.10 10.59
C LYS A 200 17.45 -15.28 11.53
N SER A 201 17.30 -15.07 12.85
CA SER A 201 18.42 -15.29 13.77
C SER A 201 18.72 -16.80 13.86
N THR A 202 19.93 -17.18 13.46
CA THR A 202 20.48 -18.52 13.73
C THR A 202 21.03 -18.63 15.16
N ASP A 203 21.16 -17.49 15.85
CA ASP A 203 21.58 -17.43 17.25
C ASP A 203 20.41 -17.79 18.16
N THR A 204 20.46 -19.03 18.65
CA THR A 204 19.57 -19.57 19.70
C THR A 204 19.83 -18.93 21.07
N GLN A 205 20.77 -17.97 21.16
CA GLN A 205 21.26 -17.34 22.39
C GLN A 205 21.27 -15.81 22.35
N ALA A 206 20.53 -15.16 21.44
CA ALA A 206 20.28 -13.72 21.60
C ALA A 206 19.42 -13.51 22.85
N ASP A 207 19.99 -12.84 23.85
CA ASP A 207 19.42 -12.59 25.18
C ASP A 207 17.93 -12.20 25.12
N MET A 208 17.04 -13.08 25.61
CA MET A 208 15.62 -12.79 25.92
C MET A 208 15.42 -11.71 27.01
N LYS A 209 16.43 -10.87 27.30
CA LYS A 209 16.36 -9.83 28.34
C LYS A 209 15.80 -8.49 27.85
N GLY A 210 15.76 -8.24 26.54
CA GLY A 210 15.26 -6.97 25.97
C GLY A 210 13.73 -6.90 25.81
N THR A 211 13.09 -8.03 25.49
CA THR A 211 11.69 -8.08 25.05
C THR A 211 10.66 -8.00 26.17
N GLU A 212 11.06 -8.08 27.45
CA GLU A 212 10.13 -8.00 28.59
C GLU A 212 9.58 -6.59 28.84
N LEU A 213 10.22 -5.54 28.32
CA LEU A 213 9.86 -4.16 28.60
C LEU A 213 8.76 -3.59 27.68
N PHE A 214 8.52 -4.18 26.50
CA PHE A 214 7.56 -3.66 25.53
C PHE A 214 6.31 -4.54 25.37
N SER A 215 5.17 -4.06 25.86
CA SER A 215 3.90 -4.78 25.76
C SER A 215 3.18 -4.51 24.44
N PHE A 216 3.11 -5.52 23.58
CA PHE A 216 2.29 -5.51 22.36
C PHE A 216 0.81 -5.79 22.61
N LYS A 217 0.39 -6.01 23.85
CA LYS A 217 -0.99 -6.35 24.21
C LYS A 217 -1.88 -5.13 24.43
N THR A 218 -1.29 -3.93 24.60
CA THR A 218 -2.09 -2.72 24.78
C THR A 218 -2.85 -2.38 23.49
N PRO A 219 -4.11 -1.91 23.57
CA PRO A 219 -4.96 -1.78 22.37
C PRO A 219 -4.36 -0.94 21.24
N THR A 220 -3.72 0.18 21.59
CA THR A 220 -3.10 1.09 20.62
C THR A 220 -1.85 0.49 20.00
N THR A 221 -0.96 -0.09 20.81
CA THR A 221 0.26 -0.75 20.33
C THR A 221 -0.08 -1.94 19.45
N HIS A 222 -1.04 -2.76 19.87
CA HIS A 222 -1.49 -3.92 19.11
C HIS A 222 -2.09 -3.53 17.76
N SER A 223 -2.95 -2.51 17.74
CA SER A 223 -3.53 -1.98 16.50
C SER A 223 -2.45 -1.45 15.55
N ASN A 224 -1.48 -0.70 16.06
CA ASN A 224 -0.36 -0.19 15.25
C ASN A 224 0.56 -1.32 14.77
N LEU A 225 0.80 -2.35 15.60
CA LEU A 225 1.57 -3.52 15.21
C LEU A 225 0.92 -4.22 14.01
N ILE A 226 -0.39 -4.47 14.04
CA ILE A 226 -1.11 -5.11 12.93
C ILE A 226 -0.95 -4.30 11.64
N LYS A 227 -1.04 -2.97 11.70
CA LYS A 227 -0.85 -2.11 10.52
C LYS A 227 0.56 -2.26 9.94
N ILE A 228 1.58 -2.28 10.80
CA ILE A 228 2.98 -2.46 10.39
C ILE A 228 3.20 -3.84 9.78
N LEU A 229 2.77 -4.91 10.46
CA LEU A 229 2.91 -6.28 9.97
C LEU A 229 2.21 -6.48 8.62
N ARG A 230 1.04 -5.85 8.44
CA ARG A 230 0.33 -5.83 7.15
C ARG A 230 1.12 -5.07 6.09
N ALA A 231 1.62 -3.87 6.40
CA ALA A 231 2.38 -3.07 5.44
C ALA A 231 3.68 -3.76 4.99
N ILE A 232 4.36 -4.47 5.89
CA ILE A 232 5.61 -5.23 5.61
C ILE A 232 5.39 -6.35 4.58
N GLN A 233 4.15 -6.79 4.36
CA GLN A 233 3.85 -7.80 3.33
C GLN A 233 4.12 -7.29 1.91
N LEU A 234 4.31 -5.99 1.69
CA LEU A 234 4.68 -5.39 0.41
C LEU A 234 6.20 -5.14 0.35
N PRO A 235 7.02 -6.12 -0.08
CA PRO A 235 8.49 -6.06 0.09
C PRO A 235 9.18 -4.92 -0.66
N HIS A 236 8.58 -4.43 -1.75
CA HIS A 236 9.16 -3.39 -2.60
C HIS A 236 8.64 -1.98 -2.29
N LYS A 237 7.85 -1.81 -1.23
CA LYS A 237 7.33 -0.50 -0.83
C LYS A 237 7.97 -0.05 0.48
N ALA A 238 8.56 1.14 0.45
CA ALA A 238 8.98 1.82 1.66
C ALA A 238 7.75 2.14 2.53
N ILE A 239 7.88 1.95 3.84
CA ILE A 239 6.82 2.20 4.82
C ILE A 239 7.14 3.53 5.52
N LEU A 240 6.25 4.50 5.37
CA LEU A 240 6.30 5.76 6.11
C LEU A 240 5.46 5.63 7.39
N LEU A 241 6.07 5.91 8.55
CA LEU A 241 5.36 5.88 9.83
C LEU A 241 4.85 7.28 10.21
N GLU A 242 3.60 7.54 9.87
CA GLU A 242 2.93 8.80 10.21
C GLU A 242 2.15 8.73 11.53
N GLY A 243 2.06 9.87 12.22
CA GLY A 243 1.33 10.01 13.48
C GLY A 243 2.00 11.00 14.43
N SER A 244 1.28 11.43 15.47
CA SER A 244 1.76 12.45 16.41
C SER A 244 3.11 12.11 17.06
N PRO A 245 3.92 13.11 17.44
CA PRO A 245 5.10 12.88 18.27
C PRO A 245 4.73 12.14 19.57
N GLY A 246 5.64 11.31 20.10
CA GLY A 246 5.45 10.63 21.39
C GLY A 246 4.58 9.36 21.39
N VAL A 247 3.89 9.00 20.29
CA VAL A 247 3.01 7.81 20.22
C VAL A 247 3.74 6.45 20.20
N GLY A 248 5.06 6.43 20.41
CA GLY A 248 5.84 5.18 20.49
C GLY A 248 6.23 4.54 19.17
N LYS A 249 6.24 5.27 18.04
CA LYS A 249 6.63 4.75 16.71
C LYS A 249 8.01 4.05 16.74
N THR A 250 9.02 4.74 17.27
CA THR A 250 10.39 4.23 17.37
C THR A 250 10.50 3.06 18.33
N ALA A 251 9.79 3.10 19.47
CA ALA A 251 9.78 2.01 20.44
C ALA A 251 9.17 0.74 19.86
N LEU A 252 8.07 0.86 19.11
CA LEU A 252 7.41 -0.24 18.43
C LEU A 252 8.31 -0.89 17.37
N LEU A 253 9.03 -0.08 16.59
CA LEU A 253 9.97 -0.61 15.60
C LEU A 253 11.17 -1.31 16.24
N LYS A 254 11.74 -0.74 17.30
CA LYS A 254 12.84 -1.37 18.04
C LYS A 254 12.42 -2.73 18.61
N ALA A 255 11.25 -2.78 19.25
CA ALA A 255 10.70 -4.00 19.80
C ALA A 255 10.33 -5.06 18.74
N LEU A 256 10.13 -4.66 17.48
CA LEU A 256 9.89 -5.59 16.36
C LEU A 256 11.21 -6.11 15.75
N ALA A 257 12.29 -5.35 15.89
CA ALA A 257 13.61 -5.71 15.38
C ALA A 257 14.41 -6.60 16.34
N GLU A 258 14.14 -6.47 17.65
CA GLU A 258 14.58 -7.39 18.71
C GLU A 258 13.82 -8.72 18.65
#